data_AF-A0A359E1Y3-F1
#
_entry.id   AF-A0A359E1Y3-F1
#
_cell.length_a   1.000
_cell.length_b   1.000
_cell.length_c   1.000
_cell.angle_alpha   90.00
_cell.angle_beta   90.00
_cell.angle_gamma   90.00
#
_symmetry.space_group_name_H-M   'P 1'
#
loop_
_entity.id
_entity.type
_entity.pdbx_description
1 polymer ?
#
loop_
_entity_poly.entity_id
_entity_poly.type
_entity_poly.pdbx_seq_one_letter_code
_entity_poly.pdbx_strand_id
1 'polypeptide(L)' 'EHGSWNRSEKIGYRITMVKFDDNGNPISYEPFVTGWLQGEEDVRGRPVALLQLKDGSVLISDDHGNKIYRLTYEG' A
#
# COMPACT_ATOMS: atom_id res chain seq x y z
N GLU A 1 2.48 -3.79 0.40
CA GLU A 1 3.68 -4.20 1.16
C GLU A 1 3.38 -4.12 2.66
N HIS A 2 3.31 -5.26 3.35
CA HIS A 2 2.91 -5.33 4.78
C HIS A 2 3.93 -4.71 5.75
N GLY A 3 5.18 -4.53 5.31
CA GLY A 3 6.26 -3.97 6.11
C GLY A 3 7.28 -5.02 6.56
N SER A 4 8.55 -4.61 6.61
CA SER A 4 9.67 -5.46 7.02
C SER A 4 9.61 -5.79 8.51
N TRP A 5 9.82 -7.06 8.86
CA TRP A 5 9.94 -7.50 10.26
C TRP A 5 11.39 -7.74 10.72
N ASN A 6 12.32 -7.98 9.78
CA ASN A 6 13.71 -8.34 10.08
C ASN A 6 14.70 -7.55 9.20
N ARG A 7 14.69 -6.23 9.36
CA ARG A 7 15.61 -5.32 8.66
C ARG A 7 16.03 -4.22 9.61
N SER A 8 17.29 -3.79 9.57
CA SER A 8 17.81 -2.70 10.40
C SER A 8 17.20 -1.36 10.03
N GLU A 9 17.06 -1.10 8.74
CA GLU A 9 16.30 0.03 8.20
C GLU A 9 14.96 -0.48 7.69
N LYS A 10 13.86 -0.05 8.31
CA LYS A 10 12.50 -0.50 7.96
C LYS A 10 12.14 -0.09 6.53
N ILE A 11 11.47 -0.99 5.83
CA ILE A 11 10.95 -0.74 4.48
C ILE A 11 9.56 -1.37 4.31
N GLY A 12 8.78 -0.78 3.41
CA GLY A 12 7.43 -1.21 3.08
C GLY A 12 6.39 -0.33 3.74
N TYR A 13 5.40 -0.94 4.40
CA TYR A 13 4.31 -0.20 5.05
C TYR A 13 3.59 0.73 4.07
N ARG A 14 3.31 0.21 2.87
CA ARG A 14 2.79 0.99 1.73
C ARG A 14 2.05 0.12 0.72
N ILE A 15 1.22 0.75 -0.09
CA ILE A 15 0.70 0.20 -1.34
C ILE A 15 1.56 0.71 -2.49
N THR A 16 1.92 -0.18 -3.41
CA THR A 16 2.67 0.13 -4.62
C THR A 16 1.83 -0.13 -5.85
N MET A 17 2.10 0.66 -6.89
CA MET A 17 1.50 0.48 -8.21
C MET A 17 2.56 -0.06 -9.16
N VAL A 18 2.18 -1.08 -9.93
CA VAL A 18 2.97 -1.62 -11.03
C VAL A 18 2.30 -1.22 -12.32
N LYS A 19 3.03 -0.53 -13.19
CA LYS A 19 2.54 -0.24 -14.55
C LYS A 19 3.08 -1.29 -15.51
N PHE A 20 2.25 -1.67 -16.46
CA PHE A 20 2.58 -2.63 -17.50
C PHE A 20 2.59 -1.93 -18.86
N ASP A 21 3.46 -2.38 -19.77
CA ASP A 21 3.40 -1.99 -21.18
C ASP A 21 2.29 -2.75 -21.92
N ASP A 22 2.10 -2.43 -23.20
CA ASP A 22 1.09 -3.07 -24.06
C ASP A 22 1.35 -4.56 -24.27
N ASN A 23 2.58 -5.03 -24.06
CA ASN A 23 2.95 -6.44 -24.14
C ASN A 23 2.76 -7.17 -22.80
N GLY A 24 2.31 -6.48 -21.75
CA GLY A 24 2.11 -7.03 -20.41
C GLY A 24 3.39 -7.16 -19.59
N ASN A 25 4.49 -6.49 -19.96
CA ASN A 25 5.71 -6.47 -19.15
C ASN A 25 5.63 -5.36 -18.08
N PRO A 26 6.08 -5.61 -16.84
CA PRO A 26 6.15 -4.56 -15.82
C PRO A 26 7.24 -3.54 -16.18
N ILE A 27 6.88 -2.27 -16.23
CA ILE A 27 7.79 -1.17 -16.61
C ILE A 27 8.10 -0.19 -15.47
N SER A 28 7.30 -0.19 -14.40
CA SER A 28 7.58 0.62 -13.22
C SER A 28 6.97 0.00 -11.97
N TYR A 29 7.56 0.30 -10.83
CA TYR A 29 7.16 -0.12 -9.50
C TYR A 29 7.34 1.08 -8.58
N GLU A 30 6.26 1.74 -8.17
CA GLU A 30 6.34 2.98 -7.40
C GLU A 30 5.36 3.01 -6.23
N PRO A 31 5.71 3.67 -5.11
CA PRO A 31 4.78 3.93 -4.01
C PRO A 31 3.53 4.67 -4.50
N PHE A 32 2.36 4.17 -4.10
CA PHE A 32 1.07 4.75 -4.45
C PHE A 32 0.33 5.29 -3.22
N VAL A 33 0.28 4.50 -2.13
CA VAL A 33 -0.24 4.96 -0.84
C VAL A 33 0.80 4.69 0.23
N THR A 34 1.21 5.74 0.95
CA THR A 34 2.21 5.69 2.01
C THR A 34 1.66 6.29 3.31
N GLY A 35 2.47 6.29 4.37
CA GLY A 35 2.15 6.98 5.63
C GLY A 35 1.94 6.06 6.83
N TRP A 36 1.93 4.74 6.63
CA TRP A 36 1.89 3.77 7.71
C TRP A 36 3.22 3.61 8.46
N LEU A 37 4.34 3.97 7.83
CA LEU A 37 5.63 4.19 8.51
C LEU A 37 5.94 5.69 8.48
N GLN A 38 6.16 6.28 9.65
CA GLN A 38 6.56 7.68 9.81
C GLN A 38 7.99 7.75 10.34
N GLY A 39 8.85 8.49 9.66
CA GLY A 39 10.29 8.42 9.91
C GLY A 39 10.82 6.99 9.70
N GLU A 40 11.76 6.56 10.54
CA GLU A 40 12.41 5.26 10.41
C GLU A 40 11.75 4.17 11.27
N GLU A 41 11.03 4.54 12.34
CA GLU A 41 10.63 3.59 13.38
C GLU A 41 9.14 3.61 13.76
N ASP A 42 8.40 4.70 13.53
CA ASP A 42 7.00 4.86 13.94
C ASP A 42 6.06 4.13 12.98
N VAL A 43 5.72 2.88 13.33
CA VAL A 43 4.76 2.04 12.61
C VAL A 43 3.34 2.35 13.11
N ARG A 44 2.54 2.97 12.24
CA ARG A 44 1.13 3.34 12.50
C ARG A 44 0.11 2.35 11.94
N GLY A 45 0.56 1.41 11.12
CA GLY A 45 -0.24 0.30 10.64
C GLY A 45 0.52 -0.57 9.63
N ARG A 46 -0.13 -1.62 9.14
CA ARG A 46 0.47 -2.62 8.26
C ARG A 46 -0.57 -3.07 7.23
N PRO A 47 -0.53 -2.55 6.00
CA PRO A 47 -1.55 -2.86 5.00
C PRO A 47 -1.44 -4.32 4.53
N VAL A 48 -2.58 -5.02 4.46
CA VAL A 48 -2.66 -6.46 4.15
C VAL A 48 -3.29 -6.70 2.78
N ALA A 49 -4.60 -6.49 2.66
CA ALA A 49 -5.37 -6.87 1.49
C ALA A 49 -6.02 -5.65 0.82
N LEU A 50 -6.25 -5.77 -0.49
CA LEU A 50 -6.94 -4.80 -1.32
C LEU A 50 -8.23 -5.43 -1.87
N LEU A 51 -9.30 -4.65 -1.89
CA LEU A 51 -10.54 -5.01 -2.58
C LEU A 51 -11.05 -3.81 -3.37
N GLN A 52 -11.05 -3.92 -4.69
CA GLN A 52 -11.66 -2.91 -5.55
C GLN A 52 -13.18 -3.10 -5.56
N LEU A 53 -13.91 -2.00 -5.38
CA LEU A 53 -15.36 -1.93 -5.42
C LEU A 53 -15.84 -1.49 -6.81
N LYS A 54 -17.13 -1.71 -7.09
CA LYS A 54 -17.75 -1.40 -8.39
C LYS A 54 -17.70 0.07 -8.80
N ASP A 55 -17.60 0.96 -7.82
CA ASP A 55 -17.47 2.42 -8.03
C ASP A 55 -16.02 2.87 -8.29
N GLY A 56 -15.09 1.92 -8.42
CA GLY A 56 -13.67 2.18 -8.64
C GLY A 56 -12.88 2.45 -7.36
N SER A 57 -13.53 2.63 -6.21
CA SER A 57 -12.84 2.80 -4.93
C SER A 57 -12.16 1.51 -4.47
N VAL A 58 -11.14 1.63 -3.62
CA VAL A 58 -10.38 0.47 -3.10
C VAL A 58 -10.46 0.44 -1.58
N LEU A 59 -10.89 -0.70 -1.03
CA LEU A 59 -10.75 -0.98 0.39
C LEU A 59 -9.37 -1.56 0.69
N ILE A 60 -8.75 -1.08 1.76
CA ILE A 60 -7.42 -1.49 2.23
C ILE A 60 -7.56 -1.95 3.67
N SER A 61 -7.22 -3.20 3.96
CA SER A 61 -7.18 -3.70 5.35
C SER A 61 -5.82 -3.44 6.00
N ASP A 62 -5.84 -3.18 7.30
CA ASP A 62 -4.67 -2.91 8.14
C ASP A 62 -4.84 -3.63 9.48
N ASP A 63 -4.05 -4.68 9.70
CA ASP A 63 -4.17 -5.56 10.86
C ASP A 63 -3.54 -4.96 12.12
N HIS A 64 -2.44 -4.22 11.97
CA HIS A 64 -1.80 -3.53 13.09
C HIS A 64 -2.64 -2.37 13.63
N GLY A 65 -3.21 -1.57 12.72
CA GLY A 65 -4.07 -0.44 13.07
C GLY A 65 -5.51 -0.82 13.41
N ASN A 66 -5.91 -2.08 13.16
CA ASN A 66 -7.28 -2.59 13.23
C ASN A 66 -8.28 -1.68 12.47
N LYS A 67 -7.95 -1.38 11.21
CA LYS A 67 -8.68 -0.42 10.36
C LYS A 67 -8.95 -0.98 8.97
N ILE A 68 -10.02 -0.49 8.37
CA ILE A 68 -10.27 -0.57 6.93
C ILE A 68 -10.29 0.86 6.39
N TYR A 69 -9.43 1.16 5.43
CA TYR A 69 -9.43 2.43 4.71
C TYR A 69 -10.20 2.28 3.40
N ARG A 70 -10.85 3.35 2.94
CA ARG A 70 -11.41 3.44 1.58
C ARG A 70 -10.67 4.54 0.83
N LEU A 71 -10.00 4.15 -0.25
CA LEU A 71 -9.36 5.05 -1.19
C LEU A 71 -10.34 5.40 -2.31
N THR A 72 -10.61 6.70 -2.48
CA THR A 72 -11.41 7.26 -3.56
C THR A 72 -10.59 8.32 -4.28
N TYR A 73 -10.93 8.60 -5.55
CA TYR A 73 -10.35 9.69 -6.33
C TYR A 73 -11.50 10.49 -6.93
N GLU A 74 -11.52 11.79 -6.65
CA GLU A 74 -12.38 12.77 -7.32
C GLU A 74 -11.44 13.62 -8.18
N GLY A 75 -11.65 13.57 -9.49
CA GLY A 75 -10.77 14.20 -10.48
C GLY A 75 -10.93 15.70 -10.59
#